data_AF-A0A9D4CFB4-F1
#
_entry.id   AF-A0A9D4CFB4-F1
#
_cell.length_a   1.000
_cell.length_b   1.000
_cell.length_c   1.000
_cell.angle_alpha   90.00
_cell.angle_beta   90.00
_cell.angle_gamma   90.00
#
_symmetry.space_group_name_H-M   'P 1'
#
loop_
_entity.id
_entity.type
_entity.pdbx_description
1 polymer ?
#
loop_
_entity_poly.entity_id
_entity_poly.type
_entity_poly.pdbx_seq_one_letter_code
_entity_poly.pdbx_strand_id
1 'polypeptide(L)'
;MTRLKHIEKSYIKKILSVSFENYAVSNRTGETVTVYSEKNFDLDWGAGILDTAINNKKTMTKYDVPTMDLAEFIRASIQPLRPEKVLMKMYIEGSEFIVLPHLNENGLLCNSIVTAMAIE
;
A
#
# COMPACT_ATOMS: atom_id res chain seq x y z
N MET A 1 -16.66 6.18 13.01
CA MET A 1 -16.18 6.42 11.63
C MET A 1 -14.72 6.81 11.71
N THR A 2 -13.79 6.13 11.02
CA THR A 2 -12.35 6.36 11.15
C THR A 2 -11.95 7.73 10.59
N ARG A 3 -10.86 8.33 11.10
CA ARG A 3 -10.34 9.64 10.65
C ARG A 3 -10.08 9.66 9.13
N LEU A 4 -9.52 8.58 8.58
CA LEU A 4 -9.25 8.45 7.14
C LEU A 4 -10.53 8.52 6.30
N LYS A 5 -11.60 7.81 6.69
CA LYS A 5 -12.90 7.89 5.99
C LYS A 5 -13.53 9.28 6.00
N HIS A 6 -13.25 10.09 7.03
CA HIS A 6 -13.68 11.49 7.04
C HIS A 6 -12.88 12.35 6.05
N ILE A 7 -11.57 12.08 5.93
CA ILE A 7 -10.69 12.75 4.98
C ILE A 7 -11.09 12.42 3.53
N GLU A 8 -11.33 11.14 3.20
CA GLU A 8 -11.82 10.71 1.87
C GLU A 8 -13.08 11.48 1.47
N LYS A 9 -14.09 11.49 2.35
CA LYS A 9 -15.35 12.22 2.12
C LYS A 9 -15.13 13.72 1.89
N SER A 10 -14.10 14.29 2.50
CA SER A 10 -13.77 15.71 2.34
C SER A 10 -13.11 15.99 0.98
N TYR A 11 -12.31 15.06 0.45
CA TYR A 11 -11.73 15.15 -0.89
C TYR A 11 -12.75 14.91 -2.00
N ILE A 12 -13.67 13.97 -1.82
CA ILE A 12 -14.74 13.69 -2.79
C ILE A 12 -15.58 14.95 -3.05
N LYS A 13 -15.84 15.75 -2.01
CA LYS A 13 -16.53 17.05 -2.14
C LYS A 13 -15.79 18.07 -3.00
N LYS A 14 -14.49 17.87 -3.24
CA LYS A 14 -13.63 18.72 -4.09
C LYS A 14 -13.35 18.08 -5.46
N ILE A 15 -14.14 17.09 -5.88
CA ILE A 15 -14.00 16.40 -7.18
C ILE A 15 -12.71 15.55 -7.25
N LEU A 16 -12.07 15.28 -6.11
CA LEU A 16 -10.93 14.38 -6.03
C LEU A 16 -11.39 13.02 -5.51
N SER A 17 -11.20 11.96 -6.31
CA SER A 17 -11.38 10.59 -5.86
C SER A 17 -10.15 10.14 -5.09
N VAL A 18 -10.29 9.94 -3.78
CA VAL A 18 -9.23 9.51 -2.87
C VAL A 18 -9.70 8.27 -2.12
N SER A 19 -8.84 7.26 -2.02
CA SER A 19 -9.04 6.07 -1.18
C SER A 19 -7.81 5.83 -0.32
N PHE A 20 -8.00 5.44 0.94
CA PHE A 20 -6.94 4.95 1.82
C PHE A 20 -7.13 3.46 2.07
N GLU A 21 -6.20 2.67 1.53
CA GLU A 21 -6.21 1.23 1.65
C GLU A 21 -5.25 0.80 2.76
N ASN A 22 -5.67 -0.15 3.61
CA ASN A 22 -4.85 -0.66 4.72
C ASN A 22 -4.50 -2.13 4.50
N TYR A 23 -3.56 -2.36 3.58
CA TYR A 23 -3.07 -3.67 3.19
C TYR A 23 -1.54 -3.66 3.08
N ALA A 24 -0.91 -4.81 3.30
CA ALA A 24 0.47 -5.01 2.90
C ALA A 24 0.55 -5.18 1.38
N VAL A 25 1.36 -4.38 0.68
CA VAL A 25 1.49 -4.49 -0.78
C VAL A 25 2.38 -5.66 -1.14
N SER A 26 1.88 -6.54 -2.03
CA SER A 26 2.56 -7.77 -2.46
C SER A 26 2.27 -8.08 -3.95
N ASN A 27 2.74 -9.22 -4.43
CA ASN A 27 2.35 -9.83 -5.72
C ASN A 27 1.24 -10.89 -5.55
N ARG A 28 0.58 -10.94 -4.38
CA ARG A 28 -0.48 -11.88 -4.04
C ARG A 28 -1.51 -11.23 -3.12
N THR A 29 -2.78 -11.54 -3.36
CA THR A 29 -3.91 -11.07 -2.54
C THR A 29 -4.29 -12.12 -1.49
N GLY A 30 -4.57 -11.66 -0.27
CA GLY A 30 -5.22 -12.47 0.78
C GLY A 30 -4.30 -13.35 1.63
N GLU A 31 -2.98 -13.27 1.45
CA GLU A 31 -2.03 -13.84 2.42
C GLU A 31 -1.99 -12.93 3.66
N THR A 32 -1.67 -13.48 4.84
CA THR A 32 -1.48 -12.68 6.05
C THR A 32 0.01 -12.50 6.29
N VAL A 33 0.44 -11.25 6.43
CA VAL A 33 1.81 -10.90 6.83
C VAL A 33 1.79 -10.35 8.25
N THR A 34 2.69 -10.86 9.09
CA THR A 34 2.89 -10.31 10.43
C THR A 34 3.92 -9.20 10.38
N VAL A 35 3.50 -8.04 10.84
CA VAL A 35 4.25 -6.79 10.85
C VAL A 35 4.53 -6.41 12.31
N TYR A 36 5.72 -5.90 12.59
CA TYR A 36 6.15 -5.53 13.93
C TYR A 36 6.33 -4.02 14.01
N SER A 37 5.65 -3.35 14.96
CA SER A 37 5.87 -1.92 15.24
C SER A 37 6.28 -1.69 16.69
N GLU A 38 7.03 -0.62 16.94
CA GLU A 38 7.36 -0.18 18.29
C GLU A 38 6.10 0.24 19.07
N LYS A 39 6.14 0.04 20.39
CA LYS A 39 5.00 0.31 21.26
C LYS A 39 4.68 1.82 21.25
N ASN A 40 3.42 2.18 20.94
CA ASN A 40 2.91 3.56 20.76
C ASN A 40 3.27 4.25 19.43
N PHE A 41 3.85 3.53 18.46
CA PHE A 41 3.99 4.01 17.08
C PHE A 41 2.90 3.40 16.19
N ASP A 42 1.65 3.75 16.49
CA ASP A 42 0.49 3.43 15.64
C ASP A 42 0.40 4.38 14.41
N LEU A 43 1.36 5.31 14.29
CA LEU A 43 1.32 6.50 13.44
C LEU A 43 2.37 6.52 12.32
N ASP A 44 3.44 5.73 12.43
CA ASP A 44 4.34 5.45 11.32
C ASP A 44 4.24 3.95 11.07
N TRP A 45 3.64 3.56 9.95
CA TRP A 45 3.62 2.17 9.49
C TRP A 45 4.97 1.76 8.89
N GLY A 46 6.03 2.34 9.47
CA GLY A 46 7.45 2.09 9.35
C GLY A 46 7.83 0.69 9.77
N ALA A 47 7.26 -0.35 9.17
CA ALA A 47 7.42 -1.71 9.64
C ALA A 47 8.02 -2.66 8.61
N GLY A 48 9.25 -3.11 8.90
CA GLY A 48 10.09 -3.92 8.03
C GLY A 48 9.49 -5.27 7.68
N ILE A 49 9.39 -5.57 6.37
CA ILE A 49 9.08 -6.93 5.87
C ILE A 49 10.36 -7.80 5.85
N LEU A 50 11.54 -7.19 5.97
CA LEU A 50 12.81 -7.91 6.11
C LEU A 50 13.21 -8.06 7.58
N ASP A 51 14.16 -8.97 7.85
CA ASP A 51 14.91 -9.06 9.11
C ASP A 51 15.76 -7.78 9.32
N THR A 52 15.13 -6.61 9.37
CA THR A 52 15.70 -5.46 10.04
C THR A 52 16.08 -5.92 11.43
N ALA A 53 17.32 -5.59 11.83
CA ALA A 53 17.90 -5.98 13.10
C ALA A 53 17.16 -5.27 14.24
N ILE A 54 15.95 -5.75 14.52
CA ILE A 54 15.15 -5.36 15.67
C ILE A 54 15.88 -5.94 16.87
N ASN A 55 16.54 -5.08 17.63
CA ASN A 55 17.34 -5.46 18.80
C ASN A 55 16.54 -6.29 19.83
N ASN A 56 15.21 -6.18 19.85
CA ASN A 56 14.34 -7.05 20.64
C ASN A 56 12.90 -7.17 20.10
N LYS A 57 12.61 -8.18 19.27
CA LYS A 57 11.25 -8.45 18.75
C LYS A 57 10.21 -8.73 19.85
N LYS A 58 10.61 -9.03 21.10
CA LYS A 58 9.68 -9.35 22.20
C LYS A 58 8.98 -8.11 22.80
N THR A 59 9.52 -6.92 22.57
CA THR A 59 8.94 -5.65 23.10
C THR A 59 8.06 -4.93 22.08
N MET A 60 8.00 -5.42 20.85
CA MET A 60 7.20 -4.83 19.77
C MET A 60 5.76 -5.34 19.77
N THR A 61 4.85 -4.52 19.26
CA THR A 61 3.48 -4.92 18.98
C THR A 61 3.42 -5.62 17.63
N LYS A 62 2.72 -6.75 17.58
CA LYS A 62 2.48 -7.50 16.35
C LYS A 62 1.16 -7.09 15.72
N TYR A 63 1.15 -6.89 14.42
CA TYR A 63 -0.04 -6.64 13.61
C TYR A 63 -0.08 -7.64 12.48
N ASP A 64 -1.19 -8.35 12.36
CA ASP A 64 -1.44 -9.23 11.21
C ASP A 64 -2.24 -8.44 10.19
N VAL A 65 -1.68 -8.29 8.99
CA VAL A 65 -2.28 -7.51 7.90
C VAL A 65 -2.42 -8.35 6.64
N PRO A 66 -3.57 -8.29 5.95
CA PRO A 66 -3.75 -8.99 4.70
C PRO A 66 -2.93 -8.33 3.59
N THR A 67 -2.44 -9.15 2.66
CA THR A 67 -1.75 -8.68 1.47
C THR A 67 -2.73 -8.33 0.36
N MET A 68 -2.30 -7.40 -0.49
CA MET A 68 -2.98 -7.00 -1.71
C MET A 68 -2.01 -7.10 -2.88
N ASP A 69 -2.41 -7.79 -3.95
CA ASP A 69 -1.73 -7.71 -5.24
C ASP A 69 -2.00 -6.32 -5.85
N LEU A 70 -0.95 -5.51 -5.95
CA LEU A 70 -1.06 -4.17 -6.50
C LEU A 70 -1.45 -4.16 -7.98
N ALA A 71 -0.96 -5.13 -8.75
CA ALA A 71 -1.28 -5.23 -10.18
C ALA A 71 -2.76 -5.57 -10.38
N GLU A 72 -3.28 -6.51 -9.57
CA GLU A 72 -4.70 -6.84 -9.53
C GLU A 72 -5.55 -5.63 -9.12
N PHE A 73 -5.16 -4.94 -8.04
CA PHE A 73 -5.86 -3.76 -7.55
C PHE A 73 -5.94 -2.64 -8.60
N ILE A 74 -4.83 -2.31 -9.26
CA ILE A 74 -4.81 -1.27 -10.31
C ILE A 74 -5.80 -1.62 -11.42
N ARG A 75 -5.82 -2.88 -11.87
CA ARG A 75 -6.70 -3.33 -12.96
C ARG A 75 -8.17 -3.38 -12.56
N ALA A 76 -8.46 -3.82 -11.34
CA ALA A 76 -9.84 -3.99 -10.88
C ALA A 76 -10.47 -2.67 -10.42
N SER A 77 -9.70 -1.80 -9.78
CA SER A 77 -10.22 -0.63 -9.07
C SER A 77 -9.92 0.70 -9.74
N ILE A 78 -8.79 0.82 -10.46
CA ILE A 78 -8.35 2.10 -11.04
C ILE A 78 -8.65 2.14 -12.54
N GLN A 79 -8.23 1.12 -13.29
CA GLN A 79 -8.35 1.09 -14.75
C GLN A 79 -9.79 1.29 -15.27
N PRO A 80 -10.85 0.74 -14.64
CA PRO A 80 -12.22 0.94 -15.11
C PRO A 80 -12.71 2.39 -14.99
N LEU A 81 -12.12 3.18 -14.08
CA LEU A 81 -12.46 4.59 -13.88
C LEU A 81 -11.91 5.50 -15.00
N ARG A 82 -10.98 5.00 -15.83
CA ARG A 82 -10.29 5.75 -16.88
C ARG A 82 -9.81 7.15 -16.42
N PRO A 83 -9.10 7.24 -15.29
CA PRO A 83 -8.65 8.53 -14.76
C PRO A 83 -7.64 9.19 -15.70
N GLU A 84 -7.70 10.52 -15.80
CA GLU A 84 -6.69 11.29 -16.56
C GLU A 84 -5.32 11.24 -15.87
N LYS A 85 -5.32 11.27 -14.53
CA LYS A 85 -4.12 11.21 -13.71
C LYS A 85 -4.35 10.38 -12.46
N VAL A 86 -3.37 9.56 -12.11
CA VAL A 86 -3.36 8.75 -10.88
C VAL A 86 -2.05 8.98 -10.16
N LEU A 87 -2.15 9.40 -8.90
CA LEU A 87 -1.03 9.52 -7.99
C LEU A 87 -1.21 8.47 -6.89
N MET A 88 -0.19 7.64 -6.70
CA MET A 88 -0.15 6.66 -5.62
C MET A 88 1.04 6.96 -4.73
N LYS A 89 0.80 7.04 -3.42
CA LYS A 89 1.85 6.96 -2.40
C LYS A 89 1.66 5.64 -1.67
N MET A 90 2.71 4.85 -1.61
CA MET A 90 2.72 3.59 -0.90
C MET A 90 3.94 3.55 -0.02
N TYR A 91 3.78 2.86 1.10
CA TYR A 91 4.85 2.61 2.03
C TYR A 91 5.07 1.09 1.99
N ILE A 92 6.07 0.65 1.21
CA ILE A 92 6.24 -0.77 0.86
C ILE A 92 7.58 -1.23 1.42
N GLU A 93 7.60 -1.52 2.71
CA GLU A 93 8.79 -1.83 3.49
C GLU A 93 9.54 -3.09 3.04
N GLY A 94 10.35 -3.02 1.99
CA GLY A 94 11.11 -4.16 1.50
C GLY A 94 10.35 -5.07 0.55
N SER A 95 9.09 -4.79 0.16
CA SER A 95 8.40 -5.59 -0.87
C SER A 95 8.61 -5.10 -2.30
N GLU A 96 9.41 -4.05 -2.50
CA GLU A 96 9.72 -3.47 -3.82
C GLU A 96 10.28 -4.53 -4.78
N PHE A 97 11.10 -5.46 -4.27
CA PHE A 97 11.75 -6.49 -5.07
C PHE A 97 10.79 -7.54 -5.64
N ILE A 98 9.60 -7.70 -5.06
CA ILE A 98 8.53 -8.54 -5.63
C ILE A 98 7.49 -7.72 -6.37
N VAL A 99 7.16 -6.51 -5.88
CA VAL A 99 6.08 -5.68 -6.43
C VAL A 99 6.48 -5.05 -7.76
N LEU A 100 7.68 -4.45 -7.85
CA LEU A 100 8.09 -3.73 -9.06
C LEU A 100 8.25 -4.66 -10.28
N PRO A 101 8.91 -5.83 -10.17
CA PRO A 101 8.95 -6.78 -11.28
C PRO A 101 7.56 -7.28 -11.65
N HIS A 102 6.71 -7.59 -10.67
CA HIS A 102 5.33 -8.02 -10.91
C HIS A 102 4.53 -6.97 -11.69
N LEU A 103 4.62 -5.69 -11.32
CA LEU A 103 3.99 -4.61 -12.09
C LEU A 103 4.52 -4.51 -13.52
N ASN A 104 5.83 -4.70 -13.71
CA ASN A 104 6.46 -4.65 -15.03
C ASN A 104 6.02 -5.82 -15.93
N GLU A 105 6.03 -7.04 -15.42
CA GLU A 105 5.55 -8.25 -16.11
C GLU A 105 4.08 -8.11 -16.52
N ASN A 106 3.31 -7.36 -15.72
CA ASN A 106 1.92 -7.06 -15.97
C ASN A 106 1.68 -5.82 -16.85
N GLY A 107 2.75 -5.19 -17.36
CA GLY A 107 2.72 -4.04 -18.27
C GLY A 107 2.27 -2.73 -17.61
N LEU A 108 2.14 -2.68 -16.29
CA LEU A 108 1.51 -1.55 -15.59
C LEU A 108 2.45 -0.35 -15.41
N LEU A 109 3.76 -0.55 -15.54
CA LEU A 109 4.75 0.54 -15.51
C LEU A 109 4.84 1.31 -16.84
N CYS A 110 4.50 0.67 -17.96
CA CYS A 110 4.65 1.26 -19.30
C CYS A 110 3.34 1.84 -19.87
N ASN A 111 2.18 1.36 -19.40
CA ASN A 111 0.88 1.70 -19.98
C ASN A 111 0.28 3.04 -19.52
N SER A 112 1.05 3.90 -18.84
CA SER A 112 0.63 5.21 -18.32
C SER A 112 -0.65 5.21 -17.45
N ILE A 113 -1.05 4.04 -16.92
CA ILE A 113 -2.24 3.90 -16.05
C ILE A 113 -1.99 4.62 -14.71
N VAL A 114 -0.78 4.55 -14.19
CA VAL A 114 -0.32 5.30 -13.02
C VAL A 114 0.64 6.38 -13.48
N THR A 115 0.26 7.65 -13.29
CA THR A 115 1.05 8.81 -13.78
C THR A 115 2.32 8.99 -12.97
N ALA A 116 2.24 8.80 -11.66
CA ALA A 116 3.38 8.76 -10.78
C ALA A 116 3.08 7.87 -9.56
N MET A 117 4.10 7.12 -9.15
CA MET A 117 4.07 6.28 -7.97
C MET A 117 5.26 6.65 -7.09
N ALA A 118 4.98 7.13 -5.88
CA ALA A 118 5.99 7.32 -4.86
C ALA A 118 6.01 6.08 -3.96
N ILE A 119 7.18 5.45 -3.90
CA ILE A 119 7.45 4.29 -3.06
C ILE A 119 8.43 4.77 -1.99
N GLU A 120 8.03 4.64 -0.73
CA GLU A 120 8.86 4.91 0.44
C GLU A 120 9.06 3.61 1.24
#